data_AF-A0A258KBJ1-F1
#
_entry.id   AF-A0A258KBJ1-F1
#
_cell.length_a   1.000
_cell.length_b   1.000
_cell.length_c   1.000
_cell.angle_alpha   90.00
_cell.angle_beta   90.00
_cell.angle_gamma   90.00
#
_symmetry.space_group_name_H-M   'P 1'
#
loop_
_entity.id
_entity.type
_entity.pdbx_description
1 polymer ?
#
loop_
_entity_poly.entity_id
_entity_poly.type
_entity_poly.pdbx_seq_one_letter_code
_entity_poly.pdbx_strand_id
1 'polypeptide(L)'
;MKLKIFISCVFIVSSATSFAQFKIPQVLKEAANAIKPGSPTQTEIGDAIKEALEIGVSAGTDRLSLQNGFLGNSAIKLLFPPEARKVEKALRGIGMNKACDDFILSLNRAAELAANEAKPIFISAIKEMSVQDASNILLSDQKNAATSYFQRVTSKSLEAKFNPIIQGSLDKTQATKYWTDLSTAYNQIPLAGKVNTDLAA
;
A
#
# COMPACT_ATOMS: atom_id res chain seq x y z
N MET A 1 -13.59 -62.37 45.94
CA MET A 1 -12.71 -63.54 45.72
C MET A 1 -12.16 -63.46 44.31
N LYS A 2 -10.87 -63.75 44.13
CA LYS A 2 -10.06 -63.58 42.92
C LYS A 2 -10.60 -64.38 41.72
N LEU A 3 -10.49 -63.87 40.48
CA LEU A 3 -9.79 -64.58 39.38
C LEU A 3 -9.62 -63.70 38.14
N LYS A 4 -8.37 -63.49 37.71
CA LYS A 4 -7.98 -63.01 36.38
C LYS A 4 -7.90 -64.23 35.45
N ILE A 5 -8.41 -64.16 34.22
CA ILE A 5 -7.92 -64.98 33.10
C ILE A 5 -7.97 -64.12 31.83
N PHE A 6 -6.82 -64.09 31.17
CA PHE A 6 -6.47 -63.37 29.94
C PHE A 6 -6.53 -64.41 28.82
N ILE A 7 -7.38 -64.24 27.79
CA ILE A 7 -7.31 -65.06 26.57
C ILE A 7 -7.42 -64.13 25.37
N SER A 8 -6.30 -64.04 24.67
CA SER A 8 -6.10 -63.46 23.35
C SER A 8 -6.89 -64.24 22.32
N CYS A 9 -7.82 -63.59 21.61
CA CYS A 9 -8.45 -64.12 20.40
C CYS A 9 -8.29 -63.09 19.28
N VAL A 10 -7.42 -63.44 18.34
CA VAL A 10 -7.28 -62.83 17.01
C VAL A 10 -8.64 -62.92 16.30
N PHE A 11 -9.27 -61.77 16.05
CA PHE A 11 -10.48 -61.67 15.25
C PHE A 11 -10.16 -61.07 13.89
N ILE A 12 -10.24 -61.92 12.87
CA ILE A 12 -10.27 -61.55 11.46
C ILE A 12 -11.64 -60.93 11.20
N VAL A 13 -11.71 -59.63 10.93
CA VAL A 13 -12.95 -58.96 10.49
C VAL A 13 -12.85 -58.71 8.98
N SER A 14 -13.64 -59.51 8.26
CA SER A 14 -14.01 -59.29 6.87
C SER A 14 -15.08 -58.20 6.81
N SER A 15 -14.81 -57.09 6.14
CA SER A 15 -15.81 -56.07 5.79
C SER A 15 -16.03 -56.07 4.28
N ALA A 16 -17.16 -56.63 3.86
CA ALA A 16 -17.69 -56.48 2.52
C ALA A 16 -18.23 -55.05 2.34
N THR A 17 -17.53 -54.22 1.57
CA THR A 17 -18.05 -52.95 1.06
C THR A 17 -18.47 -53.15 -0.39
N SER A 18 -19.78 -53.20 -0.62
CA SER A 18 -20.37 -53.16 -1.96
C SER A 18 -20.19 -51.76 -2.55
N PHE A 19 -19.20 -51.59 -3.44
CA PHE A 19 -19.08 -50.39 -4.28
C PHE A 19 -19.73 -50.69 -5.63
N ALA A 20 -20.82 -49.98 -5.93
CA ALA A 20 -21.31 -49.86 -7.29
C ALA A 20 -20.20 -49.22 -8.15
N GLN A 21 -19.57 -50.00 -9.03
CA GLN A 21 -18.58 -49.49 -9.98
C GLN A 21 -19.27 -48.64 -11.06
N PHE A 22 -19.42 -47.34 -10.81
CA PHE A 22 -19.51 -46.38 -11.90
C PHE A 22 -18.12 -46.34 -12.56
N LYS A 23 -17.94 -47.04 -13.69
CA LYS A 23 -16.72 -46.93 -14.50
C LYS A 23 -16.65 -45.50 -15.04
N ILE A 24 -16.06 -44.59 -14.27
CA ILE A 24 -15.57 -43.32 -14.77
C ILE A 24 -14.65 -43.67 -15.95
N PRO A 25 -14.96 -43.22 -17.18
CA PRO A 25 -14.11 -43.47 -18.34
C PRO A 25 -12.67 -43.11 -18.00
N GLN A 26 -11.73 -43.99 -18.34
CA GLN A 26 -10.30 -43.78 -18.11
C GLN A 26 -9.83 -42.42 -18.66
N VAL A 27 -10.48 -41.95 -19.72
CA VAL A 27 -10.34 -40.63 -20.34
C VAL A 27 -10.62 -39.46 -19.37
N LEU A 28 -11.58 -39.58 -18.43
CA LEU A 28 -11.85 -38.55 -17.43
C LEU A 28 -10.84 -38.58 -16.27
N LYS A 29 -10.30 -39.76 -15.92
CA LYS A 29 -9.17 -39.87 -14.98
C LYS A 29 -7.87 -39.33 -15.57
N GLU A 30 -7.64 -39.56 -16.86
CA GLU A 30 -6.51 -39.00 -17.60
C GLU A 30 -6.66 -37.49 -17.82
N ALA A 31 -7.88 -36.98 -18.08
CA ALA A 31 -8.17 -35.55 -18.12
C ALA A 31 -8.01 -34.85 -16.75
N ALA A 32 -8.44 -35.51 -15.66
CA ALA A 32 -8.21 -35.01 -14.31
C ALA A 32 -6.72 -35.04 -13.91
N ASN A 33 -5.94 -35.99 -14.42
CA ASN A 33 -4.49 -36.04 -14.24
C ASN A 33 -3.71 -35.11 -15.20
N ALA A 34 -4.33 -34.65 -16.29
CA ALA A 34 -3.82 -33.59 -17.17
C ALA A 34 -4.00 -32.20 -16.54
N ILE A 35 -5.01 -32.03 -15.69
CA ILE A 35 -5.13 -30.89 -14.76
C ILE A 35 -4.37 -31.26 -13.48
N LYS A 36 -3.05 -31.31 -13.56
CA LYS A 36 -2.26 -31.14 -12.34
C LYS A 36 -2.59 -29.74 -11.77
N PRO A 37 -2.62 -29.53 -10.45
CA PRO A 37 -2.20 -28.24 -9.92
C PRO A 37 -0.70 -28.12 -10.27
N GLY A 38 -0.42 -27.80 -11.53
CA GLY A 38 0.91 -27.47 -12.00
C GLY A 38 1.26 -26.09 -11.45
N SER A 39 2.55 -25.86 -11.19
CA SER A 39 3.03 -24.51 -10.92
C SER A 39 2.45 -23.57 -11.99
N PRO A 40 1.84 -22.43 -11.59
CA PRO A 40 1.22 -21.52 -12.54
C PRO A 40 2.22 -21.11 -13.62
N THR A 41 1.75 -20.96 -14.85
CA THR A 41 2.58 -20.46 -15.95
C THR A 41 3.09 -19.07 -15.63
N GLN A 42 4.23 -18.70 -16.21
CA GLN A 42 4.82 -17.38 -16.06
C GLN A 42 3.82 -16.25 -16.38
N THR A 43 2.94 -16.45 -17.36
CA THR A 43 1.85 -15.53 -17.72
C THR A 43 0.76 -15.47 -16.65
N GLU A 44 0.26 -16.61 -16.16
CA GLU A 44 -0.75 -16.64 -15.08
C GLU A 44 -0.24 -15.96 -13.81
N ILE A 45 1.04 -16.14 -13.46
CA ILE A 45 1.68 -15.42 -12.36
C ILE A 45 1.70 -13.92 -12.65
N GLY A 46 2.12 -13.54 -13.87
CA GLY A 46 2.21 -12.15 -14.28
C GLY A 46 0.87 -11.42 -14.13
N ASP A 47 -0.21 -12.03 -14.62
CA ASP A 47 -1.54 -11.45 -14.59
C ASP A 47 -2.10 -11.39 -13.16
N ALA A 48 -1.92 -12.45 -12.36
CA ALA A 48 -2.38 -12.47 -10.97
C ALA A 48 -1.68 -11.41 -10.10
N ILE A 49 -0.37 -11.18 -10.32
CA ILE A 49 0.37 -10.14 -9.60
C ILE A 49 -0.08 -8.75 -10.04
N LYS A 50 -0.29 -8.53 -11.33
CA LYS A 50 -0.82 -7.25 -11.83
C LYS A 50 -2.19 -6.94 -11.24
N GLU A 51 -3.09 -7.93 -11.25
CA GLU A 51 -4.42 -7.80 -10.65
C GLU A 51 -4.33 -7.51 -9.14
N ALA A 52 -3.52 -8.26 -8.41
CA ALA A 52 -3.33 -8.03 -6.98
C ALA A 52 -2.75 -6.63 -6.68
N LEU A 53 -1.81 -6.15 -7.49
CA LEU A 53 -1.25 -4.80 -7.37
C LEU A 53 -2.28 -3.73 -7.72
N GLU A 54 -3.11 -3.95 -8.74
CA GLU A 54 -4.18 -3.01 -9.12
C GLU A 54 -5.23 -2.88 -8.02
N ILE A 55 -5.62 -4.00 -7.40
CA ILE A 55 -6.51 -4.02 -6.23
C ILE A 55 -5.84 -3.30 -5.05
N GLY A 56 -4.58 -3.61 -4.75
CA GLY A 56 -3.85 -3.02 -3.63
C GLY A 56 -3.66 -1.52 -3.76
N VAL A 57 -3.26 -1.05 -4.95
CA VAL A 57 -3.15 0.37 -5.27
C VAL A 57 -4.51 1.04 -5.15
N SER A 58 -5.54 0.47 -5.75
CA SER A 58 -6.89 1.03 -5.72
C SER A 58 -7.40 1.17 -4.29
N ALA A 59 -7.32 0.10 -3.49
CA ALA A 59 -7.74 0.13 -2.10
C ALA A 59 -6.92 1.13 -1.27
N GLY A 60 -5.62 1.23 -1.52
CA GLY A 60 -4.74 2.20 -0.88
C GLY A 60 -5.12 3.64 -1.21
N THR A 61 -5.18 3.98 -2.49
CA THR A 61 -5.53 5.34 -2.94
C THR A 61 -6.95 5.71 -2.52
N ASP A 62 -7.91 4.78 -2.63
CA ASP A 62 -9.30 5.02 -2.26
C ASP A 62 -9.45 5.26 -0.76
N ARG A 63 -8.68 4.55 0.09
CA ARG A 63 -8.67 4.79 1.53
C ARG A 63 -8.03 6.13 1.89
N LEU A 64 -6.93 6.47 1.23
CA LEU A 64 -6.14 7.66 1.54
C LEU A 64 -6.75 8.95 0.98
N SER A 65 -7.55 8.87 -0.07
CA SER A 65 -8.24 10.02 -0.65
C SER A 65 -9.48 10.45 0.12
N LEU A 66 -9.98 9.63 1.03
CA LEU A 66 -11.09 9.99 1.91
C LEU A 66 -10.70 11.15 2.82
N GLN A 67 -11.71 11.92 3.22
CA GLN A 67 -11.54 12.92 4.27
C GLN A 67 -11.01 12.24 5.56
N ASN A 68 -9.88 12.75 6.06
CA ASN A 68 -9.12 12.22 7.19
C ASN A 68 -8.37 10.90 6.90
N GLY A 69 -8.23 10.51 5.63
CA GLY A 69 -7.42 9.37 5.22
C GLY A 69 -5.94 9.53 5.62
N PHE A 70 -5.44 10.77 5.56
CA PHE A 70 -4.12 11.14 6.11
C PHE A 70 -4.25 11.67 7.54
N LEU A 71 -5.05 12.72 7.74
CA LEU A 71 -5.07 13.44 9.03
C LEU A 71 -5.48 12.55 10.22
N GLY A 72 -6.40 11.62 9.99
CA GLY A 72 -6.91 10.70 11.01
C GLY A 72 -6.04 9.46 11.23
N ASN A 73 -5.00 9.26 10.42
CA ASN A 73 -4.15 8.09 10.50
C ASN A 73 -2.79 8.44 11.11
N SER A 74 -2.58 8.07 12.38
CA SER A 74 -1.36 8.39 13.12
C SER A 74 -0.06 7.85 12.50
N ALA A 75 -0.14 6.82 11.65
CA ALA A 75 1.03 6.24 11.00
C ALA A 75 1.54 7.09 9.81
N ILE A 76 0.67 7.91 9.21
CA ILE A 76 0.98 8.65 7.95
C ILE A 76 0.53 10.11 7.97
N LYS A 77 -0.08 10.58 9.07
CA LYS A 77 -0.45 11.97 9.26
C LYS A 77 0.76 12.85 9.00
N LEU A 78 0.59 13.81 8.11
CA LEU A 78 1.63 14.79 7.81
C LEU A 78 1.70 15.80 8.95
N LEU A 79 2.90 16.02 9.45
CA LEU A 79 3.24 17.05 10.43
C LEU A 79 4.20 18.04 9.77
N PHE A 80 4.64 19.06 10.52
CA PHE A 80 5.77 19.86 10.08
C PHE A 80 6.96 18.96 9.78
N PRO A 81 7.60 19.12 8.61
CA PRO A 81 8.73 18.29 8.27
C PRO A 81 9.92 18.60 9.21
N PRO A 82 10.88 17.67 9.36
CA PRO A 82 11.95 17.77 10.36
C PRO A 82 12.70 19.11 10.39
N GLU A 83 12.90 19.72 9.22
CA GLU A 83 13.53 21.00 8.98
C GLU A 83 12.69 22.19 9.48
N ALA A 84 11.36 22.09 9.45
CA ALA A 84 10.43 23.14 9.85
C ALA A 84 9.93 22.99 11.30
N ARG A 85 10.31 21.95 12.03
CA ARG A 85 9.90 21.76 13.44
C ARG A 85 10.32 22.90 14.37
N LYS A 86 11.43 23.57 14.07
CA LYS A 86 11.85 24.78 14.82
C LYS A 86 10.86 25.93 14.63
N VAL A 87 10.35 26.09 13.41
CA VAL A 87 9.33 27.09 13.05
C VAL A 87 8.06 26.81 13.83
N GLU A 88 7.57 25.57 13.80
CA GLU A 88 6.39 25.17 14.58
C GLU A 88 6.55 25.47 16.07
N LYS A 89 7.66 25.04 16.68
CA LYS A 89 7.89 25.23 18.12
C LYS A 89 7.90 26.72 18.51
N ALA A 90 8.58 27.56 17.74
CA ALA A 90 8.66 28.99 18.00
C ALA A 90 7.29 29.67 17.87
N LEU A 91 6.55 29.36 16.80
CA LEU A 91 5.22 29.92 16.54
C LEU A 91 4.20 29.49 17.60
N ARG A 92 4.21 28.22 18.01
CA ARG A 92 3.39 27.76 19.13
C ARG A 92 3.76 28.45 20.44
N GLY A 93 5.06 28.69 20.66
CA GLY A 93 5.56 29.41 21.84
C GLY A 93 5.05 30.84 21.98
N ILE A 94 4.68 31.49 20.88
CA ILE A 94 4.08 32.83 20.87
C ILE A 94 2.55 32.82 20.71
N GLY A 95 1.92 31.65 20.86
CA GLY A 95 0.45 31.50 20.86
C GLY A 95 -0.18 31.19 19.50
N MET A 96 0.59 31.01 18.43
CA MET A 96 0.06 30.72 17.08
C MET A 96 -0.33 29.24 16.87
N ASN A 97 -0.85 28.59 17.91
CA ASN A 97 -1.23 27.17 17.87
C ASN A 97 -2.22 26.86 16.75
N LYS A 98 -3.30 27.65 16.65
CA LYS A 98 -4.33 27.47 15.62
C LYS A 98 -3.75 27.57 14.20
N ALA A 99 -2.84 28.52 13.96
CA ALA A 99 -2.25 28.71 12.64
C ALA A 99 -1.35 27.53 12.24
N CYS A 100 -0.59 26.96 13.19
CA CYS A 100 0.14 25.72 12.97
C CYS A 100 -0.79 24.53 12.70
N ASP A 101 -1.91 24.43 13.42
CA ASP A 101 -2.88 23.35 13.24
C ASP A 101 -3.63 23.47 11.91
N ASP A 102 -3.98 24.68 11.48
CA ASP A 102 -4.59 24.97 10.18
C ASP A 102 -3.63 24.59 9.03
N PHE A 103 -2.33 24.88 9.17
CA PHE A 103 -1.31 24.43 8.21
C PHE A 103 -1.25 22.90 8.14
N ILE A 104 -1.17 22.21 9.27
CA ILE A 104 -1.17 20.73 9.32
C ILE A 104 -2.44 20.19 8.65
N LEU A 105 -3.60 20.76 8.95
CA LEU A 105 -4.86 20.38 8.31
C LEU A 105 -4.78 20.55 6.80
N SER A 106 -4.37 21.72 6.31
CA SER A 106 -4.27 22.00 4.87
C SER A 106 -3.31 21.04 4.15
N LEU A 107 -2.15 20.74 4.74
CA LEU A 107 -1.16 19.82 4.20
C LEU A 107 -1.73 18.39 4.09
N ASN A 108 -2.45 17.93 5.12
CA ASN A 108 -3.08 16.60 5.06
C ASN A 108 -4.23 16.55 4.04
N ARG A 109 -5.01 17.63 3.89
CA ARG A 109 -6.02 17.74 2.82
C ARG A 109 -5.37 17.72 1.44
N ALA A 110 -4.21 18.34 1.28
CA ALA A 110 -3.46 18.31 0.02
C ALA A 110 -3.06 16.87 -0.33
N ALA A 111 -2.59 16.10 0.67
CA ALA A 111 -2.24 14.70 0.46
C ALA A 111 -3.45 13.81 0.11
N GLU A 112 -4.60 14.05 0.74
CA GLU A 112 -5.87 13.36 0.40
C GLU A 112 -6.29 13.64 -1.05
N LEU A 113 -6.21 14.90 -1.50
CA LEU A 113 -6.49 15.25 -2.89
C LEU A 113 -5.48 14.62 -3.86
N ALA A 114 -4.19 14.69 -3.56
CA ALA A 114 -3.13 14.12 -4.39
C ALA A 114 -3.25 12.59 -4.50
N ALA A 115 -3.67 11.90 -3.43
CA ALA A 115 -3.89 10.46 -3.43
C ALA A 115 -5.00 10.03 -4.41
N ASN A 116 -6.05 10.84 -4.57
CA ASN A 116 -7.10 10.58 -5.55
C ASN A 116 -6.56 10.63 -6.99
N GLU A 117 -5.74 11.63 -7.29
CA GLU A 117 -5.14 11.83 -8.63
C GLU A 117 -4.01 10.82 -8.92
N ALA A 118 -3.46 10.17 -7.89
CA ALA A 118 -2.39 9.19 -8.01
C ALA A 118 -2.84 7.87 -8.66
N LYS A 119 -4.09 7.46 -8.42
CA LYS A 119 -4.64 6.16 -8.82
C LYS A 119 -4.43 5.82 -10.30
N PRO A 120 -4.84 6.65 -11.28
CA PRO A 120 -4.65 6.34 -12.70
C PRO A 120 -3.17 6.20 -13.10
N ILE A 121 -2.25 6.88 -12.43
CA ILE A 121 -0.81 6.82 -12.74
C ILE A 121 -0.25 5.46 -12.33
N PHE A 122 -0.55 4.99 -11.12
CA PHE A 122 -0.12 3.68 -10.65
C PHE A 122 -0.74 2.54 -11.47
N ILE A 123 -2.01 2.65 -11.85
CA ILE A 123 -2.66 1.68 -12.75
C ILE A 123 -1.95 1.63 -14.11
N SER A 124 -1.60 2.80 -14.68
CA SER A 124 -0.83 2.84 -15.93
C SER A 124 0.52 2.13 -15.80
N ALA A 125 1.24 2.36 -14.70
CA ALA A 125 2.53 1.71 -14.45
C ALA A 125 2.41 0.18 -14.28
N ILE A 126 1.34 -0.30 -13.64
CA ILE A 126 1.08 -1.75 -13.50
C ILE A 126 0.78 -2.38 -14.86
N LYS A 127 0.05 -1.67 -15.74
CA LYS A 127 -0.25 -2.16 -17.09
C LYS A 127 1.02 -2.29 -17.96
N GLU A 128 1.98 -1.37 -17.76
CA GLU A 128 3.28 -1.39 -18.43
C GLU A 128 4.27 -2.42 -17.83
N MET A 129 3.94 -3.06 -16.70
CA MET A 129 4.79 -4.06 -16.05
C MET A 129 4.98 -5.30 -16.93
N SER A 130 6.22 -5.78 -17.06
CA SER A 130 6.48 -7.03 -17.77
C SER A 130 6.08 -8.25 -16.93
N VAL A 131 5.77 -9.37 -17.59
CA VAL A 131 5.51 -10.64 -16.91
C VAL A 131 6.72 -11.08 -16.07
N GLN A 132 7.94 -10.82 -16.56
CA GLN A 132 9.17 -11.11 -15.83
C GLN A 132 9.31 -10.28 -14.54
N ASP A 133 8.93 -9.00 -14.57
CA ASP A 133 8.98 -8.14 -13.39
C ASP A 133 7.99 -8.61 -12.32
N ALA A 134 6.76 -8.96 -12.72
CA ALA A 134 5.77 -9.57 -11.85
C ALA A 134 6.28 -10.91 -11.25
N SER A 135 6.94 -11.72 -12.10
CA SER A 135 7.81 -12.86 -11.76
C SER A 135 8.73 -12.61 -10.58
N ASN A 136 9.58 -11.63 -10.79
CA ASN A 136 10.61 -11.24 -9.84
C ASN A 136 10.01 -10.70 -8.55
N ILE A 137 8.85 -10.04 -8.59
CA ILE A 137 8.15 -9.58 -7.38
C ILE A 137 7.64 -10.78 -6.56
N LEU A 138 6.97 -11.76 -7.20
CA LEU A 138 6.43 -12.92 -6.48
C LEU A 138 7.53 -13.78 -5.87
N LEU A 139 8.59 -14.04 -6.63
CA LEU A 139 9.66 -14.96 -6.24
C LEU A 139 10.71 -14.32 -5.35
N SER A 140 10.55 -13.05 -4.99
CA SER A 140 11.48 -12.34 -4.12
C SER A 140 11.26 -12.70 -2.65
N ASP A 141 12.35 -12.95 -1.93
CA ASP A 141 12.33 -13.04 -0.47
C ASP A 141 12.18 -11.66 0.22
N GLN A 142 12.24 -10.55 -0.55
CA GLN A 142 12.14 -9.21 -0.01
C GLN A 142 10.69 -8.77 0.20
N LYS A 143 10.36 -8.37 1.43
CA LYS A 143 9.03 -7.85 1.79
C LYS A 143 8.61 -6.59 1.01
N ASN A 144 9.55 -5.87 0.43
CA ASN A 144 9.34 -4.62 -0.31
C ASN A 144 9.61 -4.75 -1.82
N ALA A 145 9.66 -5.96 -2.38
CA ALA A 145 10.00 -6.19 -3.79
C ALA A 145 9.16 -5.35 -4.77
N ALA A 146 7.84 -5.29 -4.55
CA ALA A 146 6.95 -4.45 -5.35
C ALA A 146 7.26 -2.95 -5.23
N THR A 147 7.51 -2.47 -4.01
CA THR A 147 7.89 -1.07 -3.77
C THR A 147 9.20 -0.72 -4.45
N SER A 148 10.22 -1.59 -4.35
CA SER A 148 11.51 -1.39 -5.00
C SER A 148 11.40 -1.44 -6.53
N TYR A 149 10.52 -2.28 -7.08
CA TYR A 149 10.21 -2.28 -8.50
C TYR A 149 9.68 -0.91 -8.95
N PHE A 150 8.62 -0.40 -8.32
CA PHE A 150 8.07 0.91 -8.65
C PHE A 150 9.12 2.01 -8.52
N GLN A 151 9.88 2.05 -7.43
CA GLN A 151 10.98 3.02 -7.27
C GLN A 151 11.98 2.97 -8.44
N ARG A 152 12.32 1.79 -8.95
CA ARG A 152 13.25 1.67 -10.07
C ARG A 152 12.64 2.13 -11.40
N VAL A 153 11.44 1.67 -11.73
CA VAL A 153 10.90 1.83 -13.08
C VAL A 153 9.99 3.05 -13.23
N THR A 154 9.36 3.51 -12.15
CA THR A 154 8.41 4.62 -12.20
C THR A 154 8.98 5.93 -11.70
N SER A 155 10.01 5.98 -10.83
CA SER A 155 10.36 7.23 -10.12
C SER A 155 10.44 8.48 -11.01
N LYS A 156 11.15 8.44 -12.14
CA LYS A 156 11.26 9.62 -13.04
C LYS A 156 9.93 10.01 -13.70
N SER A 157 9.19 9.03 -14.20
CA SER A 157 7.89 9.23 -14.85
C SER A 157 6.82 9.65 -13.83
N LEU A 158 6.88 9.05 -12.64
CA LEU A 158 6.01 9.33 -11.52
C LEU A 158 6.28 10.75 -11.03
N GLU A 159 7.52 11.13 -10.75
CA GLU A 159 7.88 12.49 -10.34
C GLU A 159 7.39 13.54 -11.35
N ALA A 160 7.66 13.33 -12.64
CA ALA A 160 7.19 14.25 -13.69
C ALA A 160 5.65 14.38 -13.73
N LYS A 161 4.92 13.28 -13.52
CA LYS A 161 3.45 13.27 -13.51
C LYS A 161 2.86 13.74 -12.17
N PHE A 162 3.57 13.55 -11.07
CA PHE A 162 3.07 13.76 -9.71
C PHE A 162 3.37 15.16 -9.17
N ASN A 163 4.47 15.79 -9.61
CA ASN A 163 4.79 17.18 -9.25
C ASN A 163 3.64 18.17 -9.51
N PRO A 164 3.02 18.23 -10.71
CA PRO A 164 1.91 19.16 -10.94
C PRO A 164 0.66 18.82 -10.12
N ILE A 165 0.45 17.54 -9.78
CA ILE A 165 -0.67 17.08 -8.94
C ILE A 165 -0.47 17.54 -7.49
N ILE A 166 0.74 17.38 -6.95
CA ILE A 166 1.10 17.84 -5.61
C ILE A 166 0.91 19.36 -5.55
N GLN A 167 1.49 20.09 -6.52
CA GLN A 167 1.38 21.55 -6.56
C GLN A 167 -0.08 22.00 -6.60
N GLY A 168 -0.88 21.44 -7.52
CA GLY A 168 -2.30 21.75 -7.60
C GLY A 168 -3.09 21.40 -6.33
N SER A 169 -2.69 20.36 -5.61
CA SER A 169 -3.34 19.96 -4.34
C SER A 169 -2.97 20.90 -3.19
N LEU A 170 -1.70 21.34 -3.12
CA LEU A 170 -1.24 22.33 -2.16
C LEU A 170 -1.93 23.68 -2.40
N ASP A 171 -2.09 24.08 -3.65
CA ASP A 171 -2.75 25.35 -4.01
C ASP A 171 -4.25 25.32 -3.72
N LYS A 172 -4.95 24.22 -4.08
CA LYS A 172 -6.37 24.03 -3.78
C LYS A 172 -6.68 24.07 -2.28
N THR A 173 -5.73 23.67 -1.45
CA THR A 173 -5.89 23.62 0.02
C THR A 173 -5.25 24.80 0.72
N GLN A 174 -4.63 25.72 -0.03
CA GLN A 174 -3.93 26.90 0.48
C GLN A 174 -2.74 26.56 1.39
N ALA A 175 -2.20 25.35 1.31
CA ALA A 175 -1.06 24.93 2.13
C ALA A 175 0.18 25.80 1.88
N THR A 176 0.41 26.21 0.63
CA THR A 176 1.45 27.19 0.23
C THR A 176 1.26 28.53 0.95
N LYS A 177 0.03 29.07 0.93
CA LYS A 177 -0.32 30.32 1.62
C LYS A 177 -0.10 30.21 3.14
N TYR A 178 -0.58 29.14 3.77
CA TYR A 178 -0.39 28.94 5.21
C TYR A 178 1.10 28.87 5.57
N TRP A 179 1.91 28.17 4.77
CA TRP A 179 3.36 28.16 4.98
C TRP A 179 3.97 29.56 4.86
N THR A 180 3.61 30.33 3.84
CA THR A 180 4.10 31.71 3.68
C THR A 180 3.71 32.59 4.86
N ASP A 181 2.48 32.49 5.36
CA ASP A 181 2.02 33.25 6.53
C ASP A 181 2.83 32.89 7.79
N LEU A 182 3.02 31.59 8.05
CA LEU A 182 3.76 31.10 9.21
C LEU A 182 5.26 31.43 9.16
N SER A 183 5.89 31.19 8.01
CA SER A 183 7.32 31.47 7.79
C SER A 183 7.60 32.97 7.85
N THR A 184 6.70 33.82 7.33
CA THR A 184 6.79 35.27 7.46
C THR A 184 6.73 35.70 8.93
N ALA A 185 5.75 35.20 9.68
CA ALA A 185 5.63 35.49 11.11
C ALA A 185 6.86 35.03 11.90
N TYR A 186 7.34 33.81 11.62
CA TYR A 186 8.55 33.27 12.25
C TYR A 186 9.78 34.10 11.94
N ASN A 187 9.91 34.57 10.70
CA ASN A 187 11.02 35.44 10.29
C ASN A 187 11.00 36.81 11.00
N GLN A 188 9.90 37.24 11.62
CA GLN A 188 9.87 38.46 12.44
C GLN A 188 10.35 38.25 13.88
N ILE A 189 10.53 37.01 14.33
CA ILE A 189 10.99 36.72 15.69
C ILE A 189 12.47 37.13 15.82
N PRO A 190 12.82 38.06 16.74
CA PRO A 190 14.21 38.44 16.95
C PRO A 190 15.06 37.24 17.36
N LEU A 191 16.30 37.17 16.87
CA LEU A 191 17.27 36.10 17.14
C LEU A 191 16.86 34.70 16.63
N ALA A 192 15.72 34.55 15.96
CA ALA A 192 15.39 33.35 15.21
C ALA A 192 16.12 33.37 13.84
N GLY A 193 16.77 32.26 13.49
CA GLY A 193 17.38 32.09 12.15
C GLY A 193 16.30 32.05 11.07
N LYS A 194 16.52 32.72 9.93
CA LYS A 194 15.52 32.88 8.86
C LYS A 194 15.24 31.56 8.11
N VAL A 195 14.03 31.43 7.59
CA VAL A 195 13.59 30.31 6.72
C VAL A 195 13.01 30.82 5.41
N ASN A 196 13.04 29.97 4.38
CA ASN A 196 12.39 30.23 3.09
C ASN A 196 10.87 30.26 3.28
N THR A 197 10.22 31.24 2.65
CA THR A 197 8.76 31.43 2.70
C THR A 197 8.02 30.74 1.57
N ASP A 198 8.75 30.25 0.56
CA ASP A 198 8.20 29.45 -0.53
C ASP A 198 8.25 27.97 -0.14
N LEU A 199 7.07 27.32 -0.17
CA LEU A 199 6.92 25.90 0.11
C LEU A 199 7.25 25.02 -1.11
N ALA A 200 7.17 25.58 -2.32
CA ALA A 200 7.37 24.89 -3.58
C ALA A 200 8.79 25.05 -4.15
N ALA A 201 9.64 25.84 -3.48
CA ALA A 201 11.01 26.12 -3.88
C ALA A 201 12.02 25.03 -3.48
#